data_AF-A0A1X0IQI4-F1
#
_entry.id   AF-A0A1X0IQI4-F1
#
_cell.length_a   1.000
_cell.length_b   1.000
_cell.length_c   1.000
_cell.angle_alpha   90.00
_cell.angle_beta   90.00
_cell.angle_gamma   90.00
#
_symmetry.space_group_name_H-M   'P 1'
#
loop_
_entity.id
_entity.type
_entity.pdbx_description
1 polymer ?
#
loop_
_entity_poly.entity_id
_entity_poly.type
_entity_poly.pdbx_seq_one_letter_code
_entity_poly.pdbx_strand_id
1 'polypeptide(L)'
;MILRIESRFGPLSYPAAKFTTWQDNLRAITLGLNGLRRLDRYGITPGSEQYTGWKQLPPAGQSSVATPSADDAEKFLRDLTGNYDAPLDKVYRTARREMHPDRHDNDQEMWDRVEAAGDVLRRAGRLA
;
A
#
# COMPACT_ATOMS: atom_id res chain seq x y z
N MET A 1 -9.64 -13.67 21.13
CA MET A 1 -10.96 -14.15 20.68
C MET A 1 -11.53 -13.24 19.61
N ILE A 2 -11.99 -13.82 18.49
CA ILE A 2 -12.69 -13.13 17.41
C ILE A 2 -14.12 -13.68 17.36
N LEU A 3 -15.12 -12.80 17.36
CA LEU A 3 -16.52 -13.16 17.08
C LEU A 3 -16.74 -13.13 15.58
N ARG A 4 -17.15 -14.25 14.99
CA ARG A 4 -17.53 -14.37 13.57
C ARG A 4 -19.04 -14.48 13.47
N ILE A 5 -19.65 -13.71 12.57
CA ILE A 5 -21.10 -13.68 12.35
C ILE A 5 -21.35 -13.82 10.85
N GLU A 6 -22.20 -14.79 10.47
CA GLU A 6 -22.71 -14.88 9.11
C GLU A 6 -23.84 -13.86 8.92
N SER A 7 -23.81 -13.11 7.82
CA SER A 7 -24.80 -12.10 7.53
C SER A 7 -25.14 -12.06 6.04
N ARG A 8 -26.30 -11.50 5.70
CA ARG A 8 -26.72 -11.26 4.31
C ARG A 8 -25.80 -10.31 3.53
N PHE A 9 -24.94 -9.57 4.22
CA PHE A 9 -23.99 -8.61 3.64
C PHE A 9 -22.56 -9.19 3.54
N GLY A 10 -22.40 -10.50 3.79
CA GLY A 10 -21.12 -11.17 3.89
C GLY A 10 -20.72 -11.47 5.34
N PRO A 11 -19.62 -12.23 5.52
CA PRO A 11 -19.14 -12.60 6.84
C PRO A 11 -18.60 -11.37 7.59
N LEU A 12 -19.02 -11.21 8.84
CA LEU A 12 -18.56 -10.14 9.73
C LEU A 12 -17.63 -10.73 10.80
N SER A 13 -16.61 -9.97 11.19
CA SER A 13 -15.67 -10.38 12.24
C SER A 13 -15.34 -9.21 13.16
N TYR A 14 -15.41 -9.45 14.47
CA TYR A 14 -15.17 -8.44 15.50
C TYR A 14 -14.19 -8.97 16.56
N PRO A 15 -13.20 -8.16 16.99
CA PRO A 15 -12.43 -8.45 18.20
C PRO A 15 -13.36 -8.53 19.42
N ALA A 16 -13.27 -9.61 20.18
CA ALA A 16 -14.19 -9.90 21.29
C ALA A 16 -13.46 -10.42 22.53
N ALA A 17 -12.25 -9.93 22.79
CA ALA A 17 -11.39 -10.42 23.89
C ALA A 17 -11.06 -9.35 24.93
N LYS A 18 -11.71 -8.18 24.87
CA LYS A 18 -11.35 -7.03 25.70
C LYS A 18 -11.94 -7.12 27.10
N PHE A 19 -13.17 -7.60 27.22
CA PHE A 19 -13.89 -7.70 28.50
C PHE A 19 -13.93 -9.14 29.02
N THR A 20 -14.15 -9.28 30.33
CA THR A 20 -14.16 -10.56 31.03
C THR A 20 -15.27 -11.49 30.55
N THR A 21 -16.48 -10.94 30.31
CA THR A 21 -17.63 -11.73 29.88
C THR A 21 -17.88 -11.58 28.38
N TRP A 22 -18.40 -12.62 27.74
CA TRP A 22 -18.74 -12.55 26.32
C TRP A 22 -19.89 -11.56 26.07
N GLN A 23 -20.79 -11.39 27.04
CA GLN A 23 -21.90 -10.44 26.98
C GLN A 23 -21.39 -9.00 26.94
N ASP A 24 -20.38 -8.66 27.75
CA ASP A 24 -19.78 -7.31 27.75
C ASP A 24 -19.08 -7.01 26.42
N ASN A 25 -18.39 -8.00 25.85
CA ASN A 25 -17.81 -7.86 24.52
C ASN A 25 -18.90 -7.66 23.44
N LEU A 26 -19.99 -8.43 23.48
CA LEU A 26 -21.11 -8.26 22.55
C LEU A 26 -21.81 -6.90 22.72
N ARG A 27 -21.99 -6.44 23.96
CA ARG A 27 -22.50 -5.09 24.26
C ARG A 27 -21.58 -4.01 23.70
N ALA A 28 -20.27 -4.15 23.88
CA ALA A 28 -19.32 -3.17 23.36
C ALA A 28 -19.35 -3.09 21.82
N ILE A 29 -19.42 -4.24 21.14
CA ILE A 29 -19.56 -4.29 19.68
C ILE A 29 -20.83 -3.58 19.23
N THR A 30 -21.98 -3.88 19.85
CA THR A 30 -23.26 -3.26 19.47
C THR A 30 -23.29 -1.75 19.75
N LEU A 31 -22.68 -1.28 20.84
CA LEU A 31 -22.48 0.14 21.11
C LEU A 31 -21.61 0.81 20.04
N GLY A 32 -20.52 0.17 19.62
CA GLY A 32 -19.67 0.64 18.51
C GLY A 32 -20.45 0.80 17.22
N LEU A 33 -21.23 -0.21 16.81
CA LEU A 33 -22.06 -0.15 15.60
C LEU A 33 -23.10 0.97 15.65
N ASN A 34 -23.70 1.24 16.81
CA ASN A 34 -24.61 2.37 16.98
C ASN A 34 -23.87 3.72 16.90
N GLY A 35 -22.62 3.79 17.35
CA GLY A 35 -21.73 4.93 17.15
C GLY A 35 -21.50 5.21 15.66
N LEU A 36 -21.13 4.18 14.88
CA LEU A 36 -20.90 4.30 13.43
C LEU A 36 -22.17 4.82 12.70
N ARG A 37 -23.36 4.35 13.09
CA ARG A 37 -24.64 4.87 12.56
C ARG A 37 -24.88 6.35 12.87
N ARG A 38 -24.38 6.85 14.01
CA ARG A 38 -24.49 8.28 14.34
C ARG A 38 -23.56 9.12 13.46
N LEU A 39 -22.34 8.64 13.22
CA LEU A 39 -21.39 9.30 12.33
C LEU A 39 -21.96 9.44 10.91
N ASP A 40 -22.55 8.36 10.41
CA ASP A 40 -23.23 8.33 9.11
C ASP A 40 -24.44 9.29 9.07
N ARG A 41 -25.31 9.27 10.10
CA ARG A 41 -26.44 10.19 10.23
C ARG A 41 -26.03 11.66 10.17
N TYR A 42 -24.89 12.02 10.77
CA TYR A 42 -24.41 13.39 10.80
C TYR A 42 -23.52 13.75 9.60
N GLY A 43 -23.34 12.82 8.64
CA GLY A 43 -22.53 13.06 7.45
C GLY A 43 -21.03 13.27 7.73
N ILE A 44 -20.54 12.86 8.91
CA ILE A 44 -19.14 13.06 9.33
C ILE A 44 -18.20 12.17 8.50
N THR A 45 -18.68 11.00 8.09
CA THR A 45 -17.95 10.06 7.23
C THR A 45 -18.74 9.79 5.95
N PRO A 46 -18.65 10.67 4.94
CA PRO A 46 -19.27 10.43 3.64
C PRO A 46 -18.77 9.11 3.05
N GLY A 47 -19.64 8.32 2.44
CA GLY A 47 -19.24 7.13 1.69
C GLY A 47 -18.92 5.88 2.53
N SER A 48 -19.25 5.85 3.83
CA SER A 48 -19.10 4.63 4.64
C SER A 48 -17.67 4.08 4.72
N GLU A 49 -16.65 4.94 4.56
CA GLU A 49 -15.23 4.57 4.56
C GLU A 49 -14.78 3.87 5.86
N GLN A 50 -15.46 4.15 6.97
CA GLN A 50 -15.26 3.44 8.24
C GLN A 50 -15.62 1.94 8.20
N TYR A 51 -16.47 1.51 7.25
CA TYR A 51 -16.87 0.12 7.05
C TYR A 51 -16.00 -0.60 6.02
N THR A 52 -15.32 0.14 5.14
CA THR A 52 -14.19 -0.40 4.39
C THR A 52 -13.03 -0.49 5.38
N GLY A 53 -12.95 -1.60 6.11
CA GLY A 53 -11.75 -1.89 6.92
C GLY A 53 -10.49 -1.62 6.11
N TRP A 54 -9.39 -1.28 6.78
CA TRP A 54 -8.12 -0.91 6.14
C TRP A 54 -7.86 -1.78 4.90
N LYS A 55 -8.09 -1.22 3.71
CA LYS A 55 -7.67 -1.89 2.48
C LYS A 55 -6.18 -2.10 2.66
N GLN A 56 -5.75 -3.36 2.69
CA GLN A 56 -4.33 -3.63 2.57
C GLN A 56 -3.90 -2.96 1.27
N LEU A 57 -3.00 -1.99 1.39
CA LEU A 57 -2.28 -1.50 0.23
C LEU A 57 -1.70 -2.74 -0.47
N PRO A 58 -1.72 -2.80 -1.82
CA PRO A 58 -0.97 -3.83 -2.50
C PRO A 58 0.45 -3.85 -1.92
N PRO A 59 1.05 -5.03 -1.71
CA PRO A 59 2.40 -5.13 -1.18
C PRO A 59 3.31 -4.20 -1.99
N ALA A 60 4.01 -3.30 -1.29
CA ALA A 60 4.95 -2.39 -1.93
C ALA A 60 5.95 -3.22 -2.76
N GLY A 61 6.12 -2.87 -4.04
CA GLY A 61 7.10 -3.51 -4.94
C GLY A 61 6.58 -4.59 -5.89
N GLN A 62 5.26 -4.67 -6.14
CA GLN A 62 4.76 -5.40 -7.32
C GLN A 62 4.57 -4.45 -8.50
N SER A 63 5.67 -3.88 -9.00
CA SER A 63 5.66 -3.29 -10.33
C SER A 63 5.44 -4.41 -11.34
N SER A 64 4.35 -4.35 -12.09
CA SER A 64 3.98 -5.31 -13.15
C SER A 64 4.86 -5.22 -14.40
N VAL A 65 5.87 -4.34 -14.37
CA VAL A 65 6.81 -4.13 -15.47
C VAL A 65 7.92 -5.15 -15.37
N ALA A 66 7.94 -6.10 -16.30
CA ALA A 66 9.01 -7.07 -16.44
C ALA A 66 10.28 -6.39 -16.98
N THR A 67 11.22 -6.04 -16.10
CA THR A 67 12.62 -5.82 -16.51
C THR A 67 13.34 -7.17 -16.48
N PRO A 68 13.79 -7.71 -17.63
CA PRO A 68 14.17 -9.12 -17.75
C PRO A 68 15.48 -9.50 -17.07
N SER A 69 16.41 -8.56 -16.82
CA SER A 69 17.68 -8.84 -16.16
C SER A 69 18.20 -7.68 -15.31
N ALA A 70 19.15 -7.96 -14.40
CA ALA A 70 19.81 -6.94 -13.60
C ALA A 70 20.69 -5.99 -14.44
N ASP A 71 21.27 -6.49 -15.54
CA ASP A 71 22.07 -5.68 -16.45
C ASP A 71 21.18 -4.72 -17.25
N ASP A 72 20.01 -5.18 -17.70
CA ASP A 72 19.04 -4.32 -18.39
C ASP A 72 18.46 -3.25 -17.45
N ALA A 73 18.23 -3.60 -16.18
CA ALA A 73 17.77 -2.66 -15.15
C ALA A 73 18.79 -1.56 -14.88
N GLU A 74 20.08 -1.94 -14.74
CA GLU A 74 21.16 -0.97 -14.55
C GLU A 74 21.33 -0.07 -15.77
N LYS A 75 21.36 -0.66 -16.97
CA LYS A 75 21.47 0.10 -18.22
C LYS A 75 20.33 1.10 -18.36
N PHE A 76 19.08 0.67 -18.11
CA PHE A 76 17.91 1.55 -18.14
C PHE A 76 18.07 2.76 -17.21
N LEU A 77 18.51 2.57 -15.96
CA LEU A 77 18.69 3.69 -15.02
C LEU A 77 19.83 4.64 -15.45
N ARG A 78 20.89 4.11 -16.05
CA ARG A 78 22.01 4.91 -16.55
C ARG A 78 21.62 5.71 -17.79
N ASP A 79 20.93 5.09 -18.74
CA ASP A 79 20.39 5.74 -19.93
C ASP A 79 19.40 6.86 -19.55
N LEU A 80 18.53 6.59 -18.57
CA LEU A 80 17.52 7.53 -18.08
C LEU A 80 18.13 8.78 -17.42
N THR A 81 19.18 8.61 -16.62
CA THR A 81 19.80 9.70 -15.86
C THR A 81 21.02 10.33 -16.54
N GLY A 82 21.54 9.71 -17.61
CA GLY A 82 22.79 10.08 -18.25
C GLY A 82 24.06 9.84 -17.41
N ASN A 83 23.95 9.19 -16.25
CA ASN A 83 25.05 9.02 -15.29
C ASN A 83 25.72 7.64 -15.41
N TYR A 84 26.50 7.44 -16.48
CA TYR A 84 27.11 6.14 -16.80
C TYR A 84 28.21 5.70 -15.84
N ASP A 85 29.01 6.62 -15.29
CA ASP A 85 30.15 6.29 -14.43
C ASP A 85 29.86 6.44 -12.92
N ALA A 86 28.66 6.91 -12.57
CA ALA A 86 28.30 7.14 -11.17
C ALA A 86 28.02 5.82 -10.43
N PRO A 87 28.24 5.77 -9.10
CA PRO A 87 27.81 4.66 -8.26
C PRO A 87 26.31 4.40 -8.41
N LEU A 88 25.92 3.12 -8.48
CA LEU A 88 24.55 2.71 -8.80
C LEU A 88 23.50 3.28 -7.82
N ASP A 89 23.82 3.39 -6.53
CA ASP A 89 22.94 4.02 -5.53
C ASP A 89 22.62 5.49 -5.86
N LYS A 90 23.61 6.21 -6.40
CA LYS A 90 23.45 7.61 -6.81
C LYS A 90 22.62 7.71 -8.08
N VAL A 91 22.82 6.79 -9.03
CA VAL A 91 22.03 6.69 -10.27
C VAL A 91 20.57 6.43 -9.92
N TYR A 92 20.28 5.42 -9.09
CA TYR A 92 18.92 5.08 -8.68
C TYR A 92 18.24 6.24 -7.91
N ARG A 93 18.93 6.87 -6.96
CA ARG A 93 18.39 8.04 -6.23
C ARG A 93 18.08 9.22 -7.16
N THR A 94 18.91 9.42 -8.17
CA THR A 94 18.72 10.49 -9.17
C THR A 94 17.51 10.18 -10.05
N ALA A 95 17.40 8.95 -10.55
CA ALA A 95 16.26 8.47 -11.34
C ALA A 95 14.93 8.67 -10.59
N ARG A 96 14.86 8.27 -9.31
CA ARG A 96 13.68 8.49 -8.46
C ARG A 96 13.33 9.96 -8.34
N ARG A 97 14.31 10.81 -8.05
CA ARG A 97 14.08 12.26 -7.89
C ARG A 97 13.57 12.89 -9.18
N GLU A 98 14.08 12.47 -10.34
CA GLU A 98 13.72 13.04 -11.63
C GLU A 98 12.36 12.54 -12.13
N MET A 99 12.04 11.27 -11.90
CA MET A 99 10.77 10.65 -12.31
C MET A 99 9.70 10.66 -11.21
N HIS A 100 9.85 11.48 -10.18
CA HIS A 100 8.86 11.55 -9.10
C HIS A 100 7.52 12.10 -9.62
N PRO A 101 6.37 11.47 -9.28
CA PRO A 101 5.05 11.89 -9.78
C PRO A 101 4.73 13.37 -9.49
N ASP A 102 5.18 13.91 -8.35
CA ASP A 102 5.05 15.34 -8.01
C ASP A 102 5.66 16.30 -9.03
N ARG A 103 6.57 15.82 -9.90
CA ARG A 103 7.21 16.61 -10.97
C ARG A 103 6.58 16.41 -12.34
N HIS A 104 5.66 15.45 -12.48
CA HIS A 104 5.08 15.00 -13.74
C HIS A 104 3.56 14.92 -13.68
N ASP A 105 2.91 15.90 -13.07
CA ASP A 105 1.44 15.98 -12.98
C ASP A 105 0.75 14.72 -12.41
N ASN A 106 1.44 14.02 -11.51
CA ASN A 106 1.04 12.72 -10.94
C ASN A 106 1.02 11.54 -11.93
N ASP A 107 1.70 11.64 -13.08
CA ASP A 107 1.97 10.49 -13.92
C ASP A 107 2.93 9.52 -13.21
N GLN A 108 2.45 8.29 -12.98
CA GLN A 108 3.15 7.25 -12.24
C GLN A 108 3.86 6.24 -13.15
N GLU A 109 3.63 6.25 -14.46
CA GLU A 109 4.12 5.17 -15.33
C GLU A 109 5.64 5.06 -15.30
N MET A 110 6.34 6.20 -15.41
CA MET A 110 7.80 6.22 -15.41
C MET A 110 8.38 5.97 -14.00
N TRP A 111 7.68 6.44 -12.96
CA TRP A 111 8.03 6.16 -11.57
C TRP A 111 8.01 4.66 -11.27
N ASP A 112 6.95 3.97 -11.68
CA ASP A 112 6.77 2.54 -11.46
C ASP A 112 7.86 1.70 -12.16
N ARG A 113 8.31 2.14 -13.35
CA ARG A 113 9.45 1.53 -14.06
C ARG A 113 10.76 1.70 -13.32
N VAL A 114 11.01 2.87 -12.73
CA VAL A 114 12.22 3.13 -11.92
C VAL A 114 12.21 2.27 -10.66
N GLU A 115 11.06 2.15 -9.98
CA GLU A 115 10.93 1.29 -8.80
C GLU A 115 11.07 -0.20 -9.17
N ALA A 116 10.50 -0.64 -10.31
CA ALA A 116 10.66 -2.00 -10.83
C ALA A 116 12.15 -2.36 -11.05
N ALA A 117 12.91 -1.46 -11.68
CA ALA A 117 14.33 -1.63 -11.90
C ALA A 117 15.11 -1.70 -10.58
N GLY A 118 14.76 -0.85 -9.60
CA GLY A 118 15.32 -0.88 -8.26
C GLY A 118 15.07 -2.22 -7.55
N ASP A 119 13.87 -2.78 -7.67
CA ASP A 119 13.51 -4.08 -7.09
C ASP A 119 14.30 -5.24 -7.72
N VAL A 120 14.51 -5.23 -9.04
CA VAL A 120 15.36 -6.21 -9.73
C VAL A 120 16.81 -6.13 -9.23
N LEU A 121 17.36 -4.91 -9.09
CA LEU A 121 18.72 -4.69 -8.65
C LEU A 121 18.94 -5.06 -7.17
N ARG A 122 17.96 -4.78 -6.30
CA ARG A 122 17.99 -5.23 -4.89
C ARG A 122 17.91 -6.75 -4.78
N ARG A 123 17.06 -7.41 -5.58
CA ARG A 123 17.02 -8.90 -5.66
C ARG A 123 18.34 -9.50 -6.14
N ALA A 124 19.06 -8.80 -7.01
CA ALA A 124 20.38 -9.20 -7.50
C ALA A 124 21.54 -8.82 -6.54
N GLY A 125 21.26 -8.15 -5.43
CA GLY A 125 22.29 -7.71 -4.47
C GLY A 125 23.19 -6.57 -4.96
N ARG A 126 22.77 -5.83 -6.01
CA ARG A 126 23.54 -4.69 -6.58
C ARG A 126 23.18 -3.35 -5.95
N LEU A 127 22.00 -3.26 -5.34
CA LEU A 127 21.54 -2.12 -4.54
C LEU A 127 21.27 -2.61 -3.12
N ALA A 128 21.57 -1.75 -2.15
CA ALA A 128 21.30 -1.98 -0.73
C ALA A 128 19.86 -1.63 -0.34
#